data_AF-A0A6J6AM14-F1
#
_entry.id   AF-A0A6J6AM14-F1
#
_cell.length_a   1.000
_cell.length_b   1.000
_cell.length_c   1.000
_cell.angle_alpha   90.00
_cell.angle_beta   90.00
_cell.angle_gamma   90.00
#
_symmetry.space_group_name_H-M   'P 1'
#
loop_
_entity.id
_entity.type
_entity.pdbx_description
1 polymer ?
#
loop_
_entity_poly.entity_id
_entity_poly.type
_entity_poly.pdbx_seq_one_letter_code
_entity_poly.pdbx_strand_id
1 'polypeptide(L)'
;MLNDQDFAQQWTDSRTRSKKLSKRTIAGELRQRGVDQESIDLALESITDESEYRMAFELGMRKLFTMSRQEPDVQIRRIESLLARKGFGYSTISRVMRELDLLN
;
A
#
# COMPACT_ATOMS: atom_id res chain seq x y z
N MET A 1 12.54 -21.37 -7.76
CA MET A 1 14.02 -21.52 -7.88
C MET A 1 14.69 -20.47 -6.99
N LEU A 2 15.96 -20.63 -6.56
CA LEU A 2 16.66 -19.60 -5.75
C LEU A 2 16.61 -18.19 -6.40
N ASN A 3 16.63 -18.14 -7.73
CA ASN A 3 16.49 -16.89 -8.50
C ASN A 3 15.14 -16.19 -8.28
N ASP A 4 14.03 -16.95 -8.21
CA ASP A 4 12.69 -16.39 -8.04
C ASP A 4 12.54 -15.73 -6.67
N GLN A 5 13.11 -16.32 -5.63
CA GLN A 5 13.09 -15.77 -4.28
C GLN A 5 13.87 -14.44 -4.20
N ASP A 6 15.10 -14.41 -4.72
CA ASP A 6 15.91 -13.19 -4.74
C ASP A 6 15.25 -12.08 -5.57
N PHE A 7 14.67 -12.45 -6.71
CA PHE A 7 13.91 -11.54 -7.55
C PHE A 7 12.67 -10.99 -6.80
N ALA A 8 11.90 -11.87 -6.16
CA ALA A 8 10.70 -11.51 -5.42
C ALA A 8 11.01 -10.55 -4.26
N GLN A 9 12.09 -10.81 -3.53
CA GLN A 9 12.54 -9.94 -2.43
C GLN A 9 12.93 -8.56 -2.96
N GLN A 10 13.79 -8.49 -3.98
CA GLN A 10 14.22 -7.21 -4.57
C GLN A 10 13.05 -6.42 -5.17
N TRP A 11 12.10 -7.12 -5.79
CA TRP A 11 10.90 -6.51 -6.34
C TRP A 11 10.02 -5.91 -5.23
N THR A 12 9.74 -6.69 -4.19
CA THR A 12 8.95 -6.28 -3.02
C THR A 12 9.56 -5.05 -2.36
N ASP A 13 10.85 -5.11 -2.06
CA ASP A 13 11.66 -4.03 -1.54
C ASP A 13 11.57 -2.75 -2.39
N SER A 14 11.75 -2.89 -3.69
CA SER A 14 11.67 -1.78 -4.64
C SER A 14 10.28 -1.15 -4.61
N ARG A 15 9.20 -1.94 -4.56
CA ARG A 15 7.82 -1.44 -4.69
C ARG A 15 7.35 -0.80 -3.40
N THR A 16 7.67 -1.39 -2.27
CA THR A 16 7.43 -0.80 -0.94
C THR A 16 8.17 0.54 -0.79
N ARG A 17 9.45 0.62 -1.17
CA ARG A 17 10.24 1.86 -1.01
C ARG A 17 9.85 2.94 -2.01
N SER A 18 9.81 2.63 -3.30
CA SER A 18 9.69 3.64 -4.36
C SER A 18 8.25 3.95 -4.76
N LYS A 19 7.34 2.97 -4.69
CA LYS A 19 5.96 3.12 -5.16
C LYS A 19 4.94 3.13 -4.05
N LYS A 20 5.31 2.68 -2.83
CA LYS A 20 4.44 2.62 -1.65
C LYS A 20 3.17 1.81 -1.94
N LEU A 21 3.36 0.61 -2.50
CA LEU A 21 2.26 -0.29 -2.89
C LEU A 21 1.91 -1.25 -1.76
N SER A 22 0.65 -1.66 -1.72
CA SER A 22 0.18 -2.71 -0.81
C SER A 22 0.81 -4.08 -1.11
N LYS A 23 0.87 -4.95 -0.10
CA LYS A 23 1.26 -6.36 -0.18
C LYS A 23 0.53 -7.07 -1.30
N ARG A 24 -0.79 -6.84 -1.42
CA ARG A 24 -1.65 -7.44 -2.45
C ARG A 24 -1.28 -7.00 -3.86
N THR A 25 -0.98 -5.72 -4.06
CA THR A 25 -0.54 -5.22 -5.37
C THR A 25 0.78 -5.86 -5.78
N ILE A 26 1.74 -5.91 -4.85
CA ILE A 26 3.05 -6.51 -5.08
C ILE A 26 2.91 -8.00 -5.43
N ALA A 27 2.09 -8.75 -4.68
CA ALA A 27 1.78 -10.14 -4.99
C ALA A 27 1.19 -10.33 -6.39
N GLY A 28 0.33 -9.41 -6.83
CA GLY A 28 -0.25 -9.40 -8.17
C GLY A 28 0.82 -9.18 -9.26
N GLU A 29 1.71 -8.21 -9.06
CA GLU A 29 2.81 -7.94 -9.99
C GLU A 29 3.77 -9.13 -10.10
N LEU A 30 4.11 -9.77 -8.98
CA LEU A 30 4.97 -10.95 -8.97
C LEU A 30 4.33 -12.13 -9.70
N ARG A 31 3.04 -12.40 -9.48
CA ARG A 31 2.29 -13.44 -10.21
C ARG A 31 2.26 -13.16 -11.72
N GLN A 32 2.01 -11.91 -12.12
CA GLN A 32 2.05 -11.53 -13.54
C GLN A 32 3.42 -11.73 -14.19
N ARG A 33 4.48 -11.77 -13.38
CA ARG A 33 5.86 -11.99 -13.81
C ARG A 33 6.27 -13.46 -13.81
N GLY A 34 5.38 -14.36 -13.41
CA GLY A 34 5.63 -15.80 -13.39
C GLY A 34 6.44 -16.27 -12.18
N VAL A 35 6.56 -15.46 -11.13
CA VAL A 35 7.20 -15.86 -9.88
C VAL A 35 6.32 -16.91 -9.19
N ASP A 36 6.94 -17.99 -8.70
CA ASP A 36 6.23 -19.06 -8.00
C ASP A 36 5.64 -18.60 -6.66
N GLN A 37 4.56 -19.27 -6.22
CA GLN A 37 3.78 -18.84 -5.05
C GLN A 37 4.60 -18.89 -3.75
N GLU A 38 5.49 -19.87 -3.58
CA GLU A 38 6.32 -20.00 -2.38
C GLU A 38 7.30 -18.82 -2.26
N SER A 39 7.98 -18.47 -3.36
CA SER A 39 8.85 -17.29 -3.43
C SER A 39 8.10 -15.98 -3.16
N ILE A 40 6.85 -15.86 -3.62
CA ILE A 40 5.99 -14.71 -3.34
C ILE A 40 5.66 -14.63 -1.85
N ASP A 41 5.24 -15.74 -1.24
CA ASP A 41 4.82 -15.77 0.16
C ASP A 41 5.99 -15.42 1.08
N LEU A 42 7.18 -15.99 0.83
CA LEU A 42 8.40 -15.67 1.57
C LEU A 42 8.79 -14.19 1.45
N ALA A 43 8.77 -13.62 0.24
CA ALA A 43 9.14 -12.21 0.04
C ALA A 43 8.18 -11.24 0.75
N LEU A 44 6.91 -11.61 0.87
CA LEU A 44 5.87 -10.78 1.49
C LEU A 44 5.70 -11.04 2.99
N GLU A 45 6.38 -12.02 3.57
CA GLU A 45 6.32 -12.35 5.01
C GLU A 45 6.74 -11.15 5.88
N SER A 46 7.73 -10.38 5.40
CA SER A 46 8.21 -9.16 6.07
C SER A 46 7.19 -8.00 6.09
N ILE A 47 6.14 -8.05 5.27
CA ILE A 47 5.08 -7.04 5.23
C ILE A 47 3.94 -7.47 6.15
N THR A 48 3.91 -6.87 7.34
CA THR A 48 2.85 -7.05 8.33
C THR A 48 1.69 -6.09 8.07
N ASP A 49 0.50 -6.43 8.57
CA ASP A 49 -0.67 -5.55 8.49
C ASP A 49 -0.41 -4.16 9.10
N GLU A 50 0.38 -4.12 10.17
CA GLU A 50 0.75 -2.87 10.83
C GLU A 50 1.77 -2.04 10.03
N SER A 51 2.74 -2.67 9.35
CA SER A 51 3.65 -1.93 8.47
C SER A 51 2.94 -1.43 7.21
N GLU A 52 2.01 -2.22 6.68
CA GLU A 52 1.14 -1.82 5.57
C GLU A 52 0.22 -0.64 5.98
N TYR A 53 -0.37 -0.71 7.17
CA TYR A 53 -1.15 0.37 7.76
C TYR A 53 -0.36 1.68 7.87
N ARG A 54 0.84 1.63 8.48
CA ARG A 54 1.69 2.83 8.63
C ARG A 54 2.03 3.47 7.29
N MET A 55 2.32 2.65 6.27
CA MET A 55 2.58 3.15 4.93
C MET A 55 1.36 3.88 4.32
N ALA A 56 0.16 3.31 4.50
CA ALA A 56 -1.08 3.94 4.05
C ALA A 56 -1.36 5.24 4.81
N PHE A 57 -1.16 5.25 6.14
CA PHE A 57 -1.35 6.43 6.98
C PHE A 57 -0.41 7.56 6.56
N GLU A 58 0.89 7.28 6.38
CA GLU A 58 1.85 8.28 5.92
C GLU A 58 1.46 8.89 4.56
N LEU A 59 0.97 8.07 3.62
CA LEU A 59 0.48 8.56 2.32
C LEU A 59 -0.75 9.47 2.49
N GLY A 60 -1.70 9.06 3.32
CA GLY A 60 -2.91 9.82 3.62
C GLY A 60 -2.60 11.15 4.28
N MET A 61 -1.78 11.14 5.34
CA MET A 61 -1.33 12.33 6.06
C MET A 61 -0.61 13.32 5.14
N ARG A 62 0.36 12.86 4.34
CA ARG A 62 1.06 13.72 3.36
C ARG A 62 0.08 14.31 2.35
N LYS A 63 -0.88 13.51 1.88
CA LYS A 63 -1.87 13.97 0.89
C LYS A 63 -2.81 15.01 1.49
N LEU A 64 -3.27 14.81 2.73
CA LEU A 64 -4.09 15.75 3.47
C LEU A 64 -3.37 17.09 3.64
N PHE A 65 -2.10 17.07 4.04
CA PHE A 65 -1.27 18.28 4.18
C PHE A 65 -1.23 19.13 2.90
N THR A 66 -1.12 18.49 1.73
CA THR A 66 -1.12 19.20 0.43
C THR A 66 -2.48 19.80 0.02
N MET A 67 -3.54 19.53 0.78
CA MET A 67 -4.93 19.87 0.42
C MET A 67 -5.66 20.63 1.53
N SER A 68 -4.94 21.27 2.46
CA SER A 68 -5.52 21.95 3.63
C SER A 68 -6.59 23.02 3.32
N ARG A 69 -6.63 23.55 2.09
CA ARG A 69 -7.62 24.55 1.62
C ARG A 69 -8.77 23.96 0.80
N GLN A 70 -8.80 22.64 0.60
CA GLN A 70 -9.86 21.98 -0.16
C GLN A 70 -11.02 21.64 0.77
N GLU A 71 -12.24 21.56 0.22
CA GLU A 71 -13.41 21.10 0.95
C GLU A 71 -13.23 19.66 1.48
N PRO A 72 -13.81 19.31 2.65
CA PRO A 72 -13.65 17.99 3.26
C PRO A 72 -14.01 16.82 2.32
N ASP A 73 -15.08 16.94 1.53
CA ASP A 73 -15.51 15.90 0.57
C ASP A 73 -14.47 15.65 -0.54
N VAL A 74 -13.75 16.70 -0.94
CA VAL A 74 -12.66 16.64 -1.91
C VAL A 74 -11.45 15.96 -1.28
N GLN A 75 -11.15 16.27 -0.02
CA GLN A 75 -10.05 15.63 0.71
C GLN A 75 -10.30 14.13 0.85
N ILE A 76 -11.50 13.74 1.30
CA ILE A 76 -11.94 12.35 1.47
C ILE A 76 -11.77 11.57 0.17
N ARG A 77 -12.46 11.98 -0.89
CA ARG A 77 -12.43 11.28 -2.19
C ARG A 77 -11.01 11.12 -2.73
N ARG A 78 -10.17 12.14 -2.59
CA ARG A 78 -8.80 12.13 -3.14
C ARG A 78 -7.86 11.23 -2.35
N ILE A 79 -8.01 11.14 -1.03
CA ILE A 79 -7.20 10.24 -0.19
C ILE A 79 -7.65 8.80 -0.40
N GLU A 80 -8.95 8.51 -0.37
CA GLU A 80 -9.48 7.16 -0.69
C GLU A 80 -9.00 6.71 -2.07
N SER A 81 -9.15 7.56 -3.08
CA SER A 81 -8.71 7.25 -4.45
C SER A 81 -7.19 7.04 -4.54
N LEU A 82 -6.39 7.79 -3.77
CA LEU A 82 -4.94 7.59 -3.71
C LEU A 82 -4.62 6.20 -3.16
N LEU A 83 -5.17 5.85 -2.00
CA LEU A 83 -4.88 4.59 -1.33
C LEU A 83 -5.41 3.38 -2.11
N ALA A 84 -6.60 3.49 -2.70
CA ALA A 84 -7.17 2.45 -3.56
C ALA A 84 -6.28 2.17 -4.78
N ARG A 85 -5.71 3.21 -5.43
CA ARG A 85 -4.76 3.04 -6.54
C ARG A 85 -3.43 2.42 -6.12
N LYS A 86 -3.03 2.56 -4.85
CA LYS A 86 -1.88 1.85 -4.27
C LYS A 86 -2.22 0.40 -3.89
N GLY A 87 -3.51 0.07 -3.88
CA GLY A 87 -4.08 -1.26 -3.69
C GLY A 87 -4.40 -1.64 -2.26
N PHE A 88 -4.29 -0.69 -1.32
CA PHE A 88 -4.69 -0.90 0.07
C PHE A 88 -6.17 -1.31 0.15
N GLY A 89 -6.45 -2.25 1.05
CA GLY A 89 -7.81 -2.77 1.25
C GLY A 89 -8.73 -1.76 1.95
N TYR A 90 -10.03 -2.02 1.86
CA TYR A 90 -11.06 -1.17 2.47
C TYR A 90 -10.86 -0.97 3.98
N SER A 91 -10.52 -2.03 4.72
CA SER A 91 -10.28 -1.97 6.17
C SER A 91 -9.15 -0.98 6.52
N THR A 92 -8.01 -1.08 5.82
CA THR A 92 -6.85 -0.19 5.99
C THR A 92 -7.20 1.24 5.62
N ILE A 93 -7.88 1.45 4.48
CA ILE A 93 -8.32 2.79 4.04
C ILE A 93 -9.25 3.40 5.09
N SER A 94 -10.28 2.66 5.50
CA SER A 94 -11.26 3.10 6.50
C SER A 94 -10.61 3.47 7.84
N ARG A 95 -9.61 2.69 8.29
CA ARG A 95 -8.82 3.00 9.48
C ARG A 95 -8.04 4.31 9.31
N VAL A 96 -7.31 4.48 8.20
CA VAL A 96 -6.57 5.72 7.92
C VAL A 96 -7.50 6.93 7.89
N MET A 97 -8.66 6.82 7.23
CA MET A 97 -9.60 7.93 7.13
C MET A 97 -10.16 8.36 8.49
N ARG A 98 -10.42 7.41 9.40
CA ARG A 98 -10.79 7.71 10.80
C ARG A 98 -9.65 8.38 11.56
N GLU A 99 -8.43 7.86 11.47
CA GLU A 99 -7.27 8.43 12.19
C GLU A 99 -6.83 9.80 11.65
N LEU A 100 -7.30 10.21 10.47
CA LEU A 100 -7.14 11.55 9.91
C LEU A 100 -8.31 12.49 10.22
N ASP A 101 -9.27 12.08 11.05
CA ASP A 101 -10.51 12.81 11.38
C ASP A 101 -11.39 13.16 10.16
N LEU A 102 -11.31 12.34 9.10
CA LEU A 102 -12.06 12.52 7.84
C LEU A 102 -13.32 11.66 7.76
N LEU A 103 -13.53 10.75 8.71
CA LEU A 103 -14.75 9.97 8.89
C LEU A 103 -15.24 10.15 10.32
N ASN A 104 -16.08 11.17 10.52
CA ASN A 104 -16.84 11.42 11.74
C ASN A 104 -18.33 11.26 11.44
#